data_AF-A0A537Z6X2-F1
#
_entry.id   AF-A0A537Z6X2-F1
#
_cell.length_a   1.000
_cell.length_b   1.000
_cell.length_c   1.000
_cell.angle_alpha   90.00
_cell.angle_beta   90.00
_cell.angle_gamma   90.00
#
_symmetry.space_group_name_H-M   'P 1'
#
loop_
_entity.id
_entity.type
_entity.pdbx_description
1 polymer ?
#
loop_
_entity_poly.entity_id
_entity_poly.type
_entity_poly.pdbx_seq_one_letter_code
_entity_poly.pdbx_strand_id
1 'polypeptide(L)'
;MEPHQGGPARRGGAGPLARDDPGRRGADGERGGAADHRQQRLPGGRAAGHGRGRPKRVRVPPRRHQVAGLHPQAGVDDPPATAHPHPAPDPLPLPVVGHPGRRGRALRRGSIPAVPGGMSALRFLHTADWHVGKAIRGRPRYEEFAAALDEVVLIARDEAVDAVLVAGDLYEHRAAPPEADAIVFDALLRLHDAGIRVVAIPGNHDSALRLEALSKLLRPIDVHLVPRVAPPEGGGIVELPSRDGSLSAAVACVPFVPERRFGDAAALFEAGERWFLSYAEGMGELLVAMAGGFRPDRVNVLLAHLFTDGAMLGGGEREVSIGLQYAISPSRLPGDAAYIALGHVHRPQPVKGSPAPARYAGSLIQLDFGEVDQRKSVAIVEASPGKPARVREVPLTAGRRLVDVRGTFDEIVARAADVADAYLRVFVRTEGPVPGLADRIREALPNALDVHLDYERPDADSQAEPVSSLRPRDQFEAYFRAQHGAEPSAEILEAFDEALALEAEGV
;
A
#
# COMPACT_ATOMS: atom_id res chain seq x y z
N MET A 1 -42.99 42.36 42.02
CA MET A 1 -42.09 41.76 43.04
C MET A 1 -40.79 42.52 42.98
N GLU A 2 -40.37 43.00 44.14
CA GLU A 2 -39.39 44.06 44.35
C GLU A 2 -37.98 43.78 43.79
N PRO A 3 -37.26 44.84 43.37
CA PRO A 3 -35.80 44.91 43.24
C PRO A 3 -35.17 45.48 44.52
N HIS A 4 -33.85 45.30 44.80
CA HIS A 4 -32.98 46.20 45.60
C HIS A 4 -31.59 45.53 45.77
N GLN A 5 -30.50 46.10 45.22
CA GLN A 5 -29.56 47.11 45.78
C GLN A 5 -28.59 46.61 46.86
N GLY A 6 -27.29 46.92 46.68
CA GLY A 6 -26.33 47.08 47.78
C GLY A 6 -24.86 46.74 47.49
N GLY A 7 -24.06 47.69 46.97
CA GLY A 7 -22.61 47.76 47.30
C GLY A 7 -22.40 48.63 48.57
N PRO A 8 -21.24 49.27 48.82
CA PRO A 8 -19.81 48.87 48.74
C PRO A 8 -19.02 49.21 50.05
N ALA A 9 -17.71 48.85 50.15
CA ALA A 9 -16.60 49.57 50.85
C ALA A 9 -15.45 48.59 51.21
N ARG A 10 -14.23 48.65 50.63
CA ARG A 10 -13.06 49.53 50.88
C ARG A 10 -12.40 49.42 52.27
N ARG A 11 -11.11 49.01 52.25
CA ARG A 11 -9.90 49.49 52.99
C ARG A 11 -8.79 48.43 52.75
N GLY A 12 -7.52 48.68 52.46
CA GLY A 12 -6.62 49.82 52.25
C GLY A 12 -5.24 49.21 51.87
N GLY A 13 -4.48 49.76 50.93
CA GLY A 13 -3.20 50.47 51.18
C GLY A 13 -2.06 49.53 51.66
N ALA A 14 -0.85 49.47 51.12
CA ALA A 14 -0.07 50.40 50.30
C ALA A 14 1.11 49.64 49.64
N GLY A 15 1.64 50.17 48.53
CA GLY A 15 2.86 49.70 47.84
C GLY A 15 4.15 50.24 48.50
N PRO A 16 5.11 50.72 47.69
CA PRO A 16 6.13 49.92 47.01
C PRO A 16 7.54 50.29 47.50
N LEU A 17 8.55 49.43 47.26
CA LEU A 17 9.96 49.82 47.46
C LEU A 17 10.84 49.37 46.29
N ALA A 18 11.31 50.38 45.55
CA ALA A 18 12.53 50.38 44.78
C ALA A 18 13.52 51.35 45.47
N ARG A 19 14.83 51.05 45.37
CA ARG A 19 16.05 51.89 45.52
C ARG A 19 17.21 50.91 45.67
N ASP A 20 18.15 50.79 44.74
CA ASP A 20 19.22 51.70 44.27
C ASP A 20 20.60 51.15 44.74
N ASP A 21 21.50 51.12 43.75
CA ASP A 21 22.96 50.84 43.67
C ASP A 21 23.81 51.45 44.84
N PRO A 22 25.11 51.13 45.13
CA PRO A 22 26.21 50.91 44.15
C PRO A 22 27.42 50.04 44.59
N GLY A 23 28.40 49.83 43.68
CA GLY A 23 29.83 49.85 44.08
C GLY A 23 30.80 48.81 43.50
N ARG A 24 31.61 49.27 42.53
CA ARG A 24 32.92 48.75 42.07
C ARG A 24 33.87 48.29 43.20
N ARG A 25 34.61 47.18 42.97
CA ARG A 25 36.07 46.93 43.23
C ARG A 25 36.47 45.76 42.31
N GLY A 26 37.42 45.83 41.36
CA GLY A 26 38.89 45.97 41.46
C GLY A 26 39.50 44.61 41.05
N ALA A 27 40.64 44.39 40.40
CA ALA A 27 41.80 45.12 39.86
C ALA A 27 42.42 44.16 38.80
N ASP A 28 42.83 44.63 37.63
CA ASP A 28 44.23 44.92 37.21
C ASP A 28 45.28 43.81 37.40
N GLY A 29 45.98 43.52 36.28
CA GLY A 29 47.35 42.99 36.20
C GLY A 29 47.45 41.45 36.15
N GLU A 30 48.32 40.81 35.37
CA GLU A 30 49.44 41.27 34.55
C GLU A 30 50.09 40.01 33.94
N ARG A 31 50.79 40.16 32.79
CA ARG A 31 51.87 39.27 32.26
C ARG A 31 51.40 37.91 31.71
N GLY A 32 51.87 37.44 30.56
CA GLY A 32 52.94 37.86 29.66
C GLY A 32 53.29 36.65 28.76
N GLY A 33 53.98 36.88 27.64
CA GLY A 33 54.65 35.80 26.91
C GLY A 33 54.32 35.74 25.42
N ALA A 34 54.99 36.61 24.66
CA ALA A 34 55.19 36.46 23.24
C ALA A 34 56.21 35.35 22.92
N ALA A 35 56.08 34.72 21.75
CA ALA A 35 57.13 34.15 20.88
C ALA A 35 56.44 33.14 19.93
N ASP A 36 56.71 33.04 18.64
CA ASP A 36 57.64 33.77 17.79
C ASP A 36 57.23 33.57 16.32
N HIS A 37 57.76 34.47 15.50
CA HIS A 37 57.95 34.46 14.06
C HIS A 37 58.31 33.09 13.45
N ARG A 38 58.14 32.77 12.14
CA ARG A 38 58.53 33.48 10.90
C ARG A 38 58.09 32.54 9.74
N GLN A 39 57.36 33.00 8.74
CA GLN A 39 57.87 33.44 7.43
C GLN A 39 59.15 32.74 6.93
N GLN A 40 59.08 32.17 5.70
CA GLN A 40 59.83 32.62 4.50
C GLN A 40 59.42 31.73 3.29
N ARG A 41 58.78 32.27 2.24
CA ARG A 41 59.30 33.00 1.05
C ARG A 41 60.06 32.07 0.09
N LEU A 42 59.50 31.72 -1.09
CA LEU A 42 59.56 32.40 -2.43
C LEU A 42 60.96 32.30 -3.09
N PRO A 43 61.20 32.54 -4.41
CA PRO A 43 60.34 32.88 -5.58
C PRO A 43 60.64 31.99 -6.84
N GLY A 44 59.89 32.00 -7.95
CA GLY A 44 60.01 32.95 -9.07
C GLY A 44 60.55 32.27 -10.36
N GLY A 45 59.95 32.54 -11.54
CA GLY A 45 60.55 32.19 -12.83
C GLY A 45 59.58 32.05 -14.00
N ARG A 46 59.63 33.00 -14.94
CA ARG A 46 58.87 33.03 -16.22
C ARG A 46 59.62 32.27 -17.34
N ALA A 47 58.84 31.88 -18.35
CA ALA A 47 59.12 31.89 -19.81
C ALA A 47 59.41 30.56 -20.58
N ALA A 48 58.44 30.25 -21.46
CA ALA A 48 58.52 29.86 -22.89
C ALA A 48 59.18 28.55 -23.37
N GLY A 49 58.44 27.80 -24.22
CA GLY A 49 58.99 26.83 -25.17
C GLY A 49 58.00 25.76 -25.65
N HIS A 50 57.83 25.59 -26.97
CA HIS A 50 56.83 24.76 -27.66
C HIS A 50 57.05 23.23 -27.57
N GLY A 51 55.98 22.43 -27.75
CA GLY A 51 56.09 21.01 -28.13
C GLY A 51 54.75 20.27 -28.24
N ARG A 52 54.50 19.62 -29.39
CA ARG A 52 53.23 18.99 -29.84
C ARG A 52 52.97 17.61 -29.21
N GLY A 53 51.70 17.19 -29.11
CA GLY A 53 51.34 15.76 -29.02
C GLY A 53 49.89 15.45 -28.65
N ARG A 54 49.07 15.01 -29.62
CA ARG A 54 47.71 14.45 -29.41
C ARG A 54 47.79 13.01 -28.86
N PRO A 55 46.86 12.55 -27.99
CA PRO A 55 46.75 11.14 -27.63
C PRO A 55 45.99 10.33 -28.70
N LYS A 56 46.54 9.16 -29.09
CA LYS A 56 46.00 8.23 -30.09
C LYS A 56 44.94 7.30 -29.49
N ARG A 57 43.87 7.08 -30.25
CA ARG A 57 42.87 5.99 -30.10
C ARG A 57 43.51 4.63 -30.41
N VAL A 58 43.18 3.62 -29.62
CA VAL A 58 43.46 2.20 -29.92
C VAL A 58 42.14 1.51 -30.27
N ARG A 59 42.14 0.79 -31.41
CA ARG A 59 41.00 0.05 -31.98
C ARG A 59 41.30 -1.45 -31.81
N VAL A 60 40.35 -2.23 -31.31
CA VAL A 60 40.44 -3.70 -31.21
C VAL A 60 39.44 -4.33 -32.20
N PRO A 61 39.82 -5.32 -33.02
CA PRO A 61 38.96 -5.91 -34.06
C PRO A 61 38.09 -7.09 -33.54
N PRO A 62 37.03 -7.49 -34.27
CA PRO A 62 36.06 -8.49 -33.82
C PRO A 62 36.52 -9.93 -34.10
N ARG A 63 36.19 -10.88 -33.22
CA ARG A 63 36.40 -12.33 -33.45
C ARG A 63 35.07 -13.06 -33.65
N ARG A 64 35.01 -13.82 -34.75
CA ARG A 64 34.05 -14.91 -35.04
C ARG A 64 34.46 -16.16 -34.27
N HIS A 65 33.51 -16.97 -33.79
CA HIS A 65 33.77 -18.35 -33.40
C HIS A 65 32.80 -19.33 -34.07
N GLN A 66 33.39 -20.28 -34.79
CA GLN A 66 32.83 -21.51 -35.31
C GLN A 66 33.06 -22.65 -34.31
N VAL A 67 32.22 -23.66 -34.44
CA VAL A 67 32.07 -24.93 -33.70
C VAL A 67 33.19 -25.95 -34.01
N ALA A 68 33.60 -26.78 -33.03
CA ALA A 68 33.68 -28.27 -33.09
C ALA A 68 34.76 -28.93 -32.16
N GLY A 69 34.40 -30.10 -31.58
CA GLY A 69 35.31 -31.17 -31.08
C GLY A 69 35.18 -31.51 -29.58
N LEU A 70 34.36 -32.50 -29.16
CA LEU A 70 34.65 -33.94 -28.87
C LEU A 70 35.57 -34.16 -27.63
N HIS A 71 35.21 -34.94 -26.59
CA HIS A 71 35.16 -36.42 -26.52
C HIS A 71 34.57 -36.92 -25.14
N PRO A 72 34.58 -38.22 -24.75
CA PRO A 72 33.42 -39.14 -24.57
C PRO A 72 33.10 -39.57 -23.12
N GLN A 73 31.93 -40.19 -22.90
CA GLN A 73 31.77 -41.55 -22.33
C GLN A 73 30.28 -41.89 -22.20
N ALA A 74 29.89 -42.98 -22.85
CA ALA A 74 28.56 -43.57 -22.79
C ALA A 74 28.67 -44.93 -22.07
N GLY A 75 27.77 -45.16 -21.10
CA GLY A 75 27.39 -46.47 -20.61
C GLY A 75 25.93 -46.71 -21.03
N VAL A 76 25.71 -47.86 -21.65
CA VAL A 76 24.47 -48.31 -22.30
C VAL A 76 23.59 -49.00 -21.25
N ASP A 77 22.27 -48.78 -21.30
CA ASP A 77 21.23 -49.83 -21.22
C ASP A 77 19.82 -49.20 -21.27
N ASP A 78 19.12 -49.36 -22.40
CA ASP A 78 17.67 -49.60 -22.46
C ASP A 78 17.19 -49.99 -23.89
N PRO A 79 16.13 -50.82 -24.03
CA PRO A 79 15.78 -51.61 -25.23
C PRO A 79 15.05 -50.83 -26.36
N PRO A 80 14.91 -51.41 -27.58
CA PRO A 80 14.52 -50.66 -28.79
C PRO A 80 13.04 -50.26 -28.82
N ALA A 81 12.79 -49.04 -29.29
CA ALA A 81 11.48 -48.43 -29.48
C ALA A 81 10.64 -49.14 -30.55
N THR A 82 9.41 -49.48 -30.22
CA THR A 82 8.36 -49.78 -31.20
C THR A 82 7.92 -48.48 -31.87
N ALA A 83 7.92 -48.48 -33.20
CA ALA A 83 7.51 -47.35 -34.02
C ALA A 83 5.98 -47.15 -33.92
N HIS A 84 5.56 -46.07 -33.26
CA HIS A 84 4.24 -45.48 -33.46
C HIS A 84 4.41 -44.08 -34.06
N PRO A 85 3.72 -43.75 -35.17
CA PRO A 85 3.78 -42.42 -35.75
C PRO A 85 2.99 -41.46 -34.84
N HIS A 86 3.69 -40.60 -34.10
CA HIS A 86 3.05 -39.47 -33.41
C HIS A 86 2.66 -38.42 -34.46
N PRO A 87 1.38 -37.99 -34.52
CA PRO A 87 1.03 -36.77 -35.25
C PRO A 87 1.71 -35.58 -34.56
N ALA A 88 2.14 -34.59 -35.35
CA ALA A 88 2.67 -33.34 -34.84
C ALA A 88 1.69 -32.75 -33.79
N PRO A 89 2.18 -32.24 -32.65
CA PRO A 89 1.29 -31.63 -31.68
C PRO A 89 0.61 -30.42 -32.33
N ASP A 90 -0.72 -30.46 -32.37
CA ASP A 90 -1.51 -29.28 -32.69
C ASP A 90 -1.08 -28.14 -31.75
N PRO A 91 -0.99 -26.90 -32.25
CA PRO A 91 -0.69 -25.76 -31.39
C PRO A 91 -1.71 -25.72 -30.25
N LEU A 92 -1.21 -25.70 -29.01
CA LEU A 92 -2.03 -25.57 -27.82
C LEU A 92 -3.04 -24.42 -28.03
N PRO A 93 -4.35 -24.65 -27.83
CA PRO A 93 -5.31 -23.57 -27.94
C PRO A 93 -4.98 -22.56 -26.85
N LEU A 94 -4.48 -21.38 -27.26
CA LEU A 94 -4.43 -20.23 -26.37
C LEU A 94 -5.85 -20.00 -25.85
N PRO A 95 -6.05 -19.78 -24.55
CA PRO A 95 -7.36 -19.39 -24.06
C PRO A 95 -7.79 -18.15 -24.83
N VAL A 96 -8.92 -18.25 -25.53
CA VAL A 96 -9.60 -17.08 -26.09
C VAL A 96 -10.06 -16.28 -24.88
N VAL A 97 -9.21 -15.38 -24.40
CA VAL A 97 -9.63 -14.26 -23.56
C VAL A 97 -10.72 -13.58 -24.38
N GLY A 98 -11.95 -13.62 -23.86
CA GLY A 98 -13.12 -13.10 -24.55
C GLY A 98 -12.79 -11.74 -25.13
N HIS A 99 -12.96 -11.62 -26.45
CA HIS A 99 -12.88 -10.33 -27.12
C HIS A 99 -13.72 -9.33 -26.32
N PRO A 100 -13.22 -8.12 -26.00
CA PRO A 100 -14.05 -7.05 -25.41
C PRO A 100 -15.08 -6.50 -26.40
N GLY A 101 -15.34 -7.21 -27.50
CA GLY A 101 -16.34 -6.88 -28.50
C GLY A 101 -17.72 -7.38 -28.07
N ARG A 102 -18.37 -6.67 -27.13
CA ARG A 102 -19.84 -6.43 -27.11
C ARG A 102 -20.37 -5.72 -25.86
N ARG A 103 -19.55 -5.00 -25.07
CA ARG A 103 -20.04 -4.01 -24.10
C ARG A 103 -19.09 -2.82 -24.07
N GLY A 104 -19.39 -1.85 -24.91
CA GLY A 104 -18.59 -0.65 -25.10
C GLY A 104 -19.03 -0.02 -26.39
N ARG A 105 -20.07 0.82 -26.32
CA ARG A 105 -20.39 1.75 -27.40
C ARG A 105 -19.07 2.40 -27.77
N ALA A 106 -18.57 2.20 -29.00
CA ALA A 106 -17.32 2.79 -29.46
C ALA A 106 -17.34 4.26 -29.06
N LEU A 107 -16.58 4.59 -28.01
CA LEU A 107 -16.54 5.94 -27.47
C LEU A 107 -15.92 6.75 -28.61
N ARG A 108 -16.76 7.53 -29.28
CA ARG A 108 -16.26 8.56 -30.20
C ARG A 108 -15.20 9.32 -29.42
N ARG A 109 -14.07 9.64 -30.06
CA ARG A 109 -13.09 10.64 -29.59
C ARG A 109 -13.84 11.95 -29.31
N GLY A 110 -14.49 12.01 -28.16
CA GLY A 110 -15.33 13.11 -27.74
C GLY A 110 -14.46 14.02 -26.93
N SER A 111 -14.40 15.29 -27.34
CA SER A 111 -13.79 16.34 -26.55
C SER A 111 -14.38 16.34 -25.14
N ILE A 112 -13.52 16.37 -24.13
CA ILE A 112 -13.95 16.56 -22.75
C ILE A 112 -14.74 17.87 -22.62
N PRO A 113 -15.78 17.93 -21.78
CA PRO A 113 -16.50 19.16 -21.52
C PRO A 113 -15.56 20.31 -21.11
N ALA A 114 -15.74 21.49 -21.68
CA ALA A 114 -14.98 22.67 -21.27
C ALA A 114 -15.22 22.96 -19.78
N VAL A 115 -14.15 23.26 -19.05
CA VAL A 115 -14.22 23.65 -17.64
C VAL A 115 -15.09 24.93 -17.53
N PRO A 116 -16.16 24.95 -16.73
CA PRO A 116 -16.96 26.17 -16.51
C PRO A 116 -16.07 27.27 -15.93
N GLY A 117 -16.08 28.44 -16.55
CA GLY A 117 -15.20 29.56 -16.21
C GLY A 117 -15.40 30.09 -14.78
N GLY A 118 -14.31 30.15 -14.02
CA GLY A 118 -14.22 30.79 -12.71
C GLY A 118 -12.97 30.34 -11.95
N MET A 119 -11.94 31.19 -11.92
CA MET A 119 -10.60 30.97 -11.33
C MET A 119 -9.96 29.60 -11.62
N SER A 120 -8.97 29.59 -12.51
CA SER A 120 -8.17 28.40 -12.89
C SER A 120 -7.77 27.59 -11.65
N ALA A 121 -8.35 26.40 -11.49
CA ALA A 121 -7.98 25.42 -10.49
C ALA A 121 -7.65 24.12 -11.22
N LEU A 122 -6.63 23.41 -10.75
CA LEU A 122 -6.31 22.08 -11.20
C LEU A 122 -7.30 21.10 -10.60
N ARG A 123 -7.77 20.14 -11.40
CA ARG A 123 -8.63 19.06 -10.95
C ARG A 123 -7.92 17.72 -11.04
N PHE A 124 -7.91 16.99 -9.93
CA PHE A 124 -7.41 15.63 -9.87
C PHE A 124 -8.52 14.65 -9.52
N LEU A 125 -8.45 13.45 -10.08
CA LEU A 125 -9.10 12.29 -9.50
C LEU A 125 -8.05 11.50 -8.72
N HIS A 126 -8.27 11.29 -7.43
CA HIS A 126 -7.42 10.47 -6.58
C HIS A 126 -8.09 9.10 -6.33
N THR A 127 -7.35 8.04 -6.65
CA THR A 127 -7.68 6.63 -6.42
C THR A 127 -6.46 5.88 -5.88
N ALA A 128 -6.65 4.72 -5.26
CA ALA A 128 -5.58 3.84 -4.82
C ALA A 128 -6.07 2.39 -4.74
N ASP A 129 -5.18 1.48 -4.33
CA ASP A 129 -5.52 0.14 -3.84
C ASP A 129 -6.44 -0.62 -4.81
N TRP A 130 -6.04 -0.62 -6.09
CA TRP A 130 -6.79 -1.30 -7.14
C TRP A 130 -6.77 -2.81 -6.93
N HIS A 131 -5.65 -3.38 -6.47
CA HIS A 131 -5.46 -4.80 -6.21
C HIS A 131 -5.97 -5.70 -7.36
N VAL A 132 -5.73 -5.31 -8.61
CA VAL A 132 -6.22 -6.08 -9.75
C VAL A 132 -5.62 -7.47 -9.70
N GLY A 133 -6.49 -8.48 -9.74
CA GLY A 133 -6.14 -9.89 -9.56
C GLY A 133 -6.52 -10.47 -8.20
N LYS A 134 -7.01 -9.66 -7.24
CA LYS A 134 -7.51 -10.19 -5.97
C LYS A 134 -8.69 -11.14 -6.17
N ALA A 135 -8.56 -12.36 -5.65
CA ALA A 135 -9.66 -13.30 -5.52
C ALA A 135 -10.36 -13.16 -4.16
N ILE A 136 -11.64 -13.52 -4.10
CA ILE A 136 -12.38 -13.68 -2.85
C ILE A 136 -12.72 -15.15 -2.66
N ARG A 137 -12.22 -15.76 -1.58
CA ARG A 137 -12.38 -17.21 -1.30
C ARG A 137 -12.07 -18.09 -2.53
N GLY A 138 -10.96 -17.79 -3.19
CA GLY A 138 -10.51 -18.51 -4.41
C GLY A 138 -11.25 -18.16 -5.69
N ARG A 139 -12.31 -17.33 -5.65
CA ARG A 139 -13.03 -16.89 -6.84
C ARG A 139 -12.38 -15.65 -7.47
N PRO A 140 -11.96 -15.70 -8.74
CA PRO A 140 -11.40 -14.54 -9.43
C PRO A 140 -12.47 -13.46 -9.66
N ARG A 141 -12.05 -12.20 -9.67
CA ARG A 141 -12.94 -11.02 -9.74
C ARG A 141 -12.59 -10.06 -10.87
N TYR A 142 -11.97 -10.55 -11.93
CA TYR A 142 -11.45 -9.73 -13.04
C TYR A 142 -12.52 -8.84 -13.69
N GLU A 143 -13.74 -9.35 -13.92
CA GLU A 143 -14.83 -8.56 -14.47
C GLU A 143 -15.25 -7.38 -13.57
N GLU A 144 -15.19 -7.58 -12.25
CA GLU A 144 -15.52 -6.54 -11.27
C GLU A 144 -14.46 -5.44 -11.26
N PHE A 145 -13.18 -5.81 -11.32
CA PHE A 145 -12.08 -4.84 -11.44
C PHE A 145 -12.14 -4.06 -12.75
N ALA A 146 -12.41 -4.73 -13.87
CA ALA A 146 -12.57 -4.09 -15.17
C ALA A 146 -13.73 -3.09 -15.15
N ALA A 147 -14.87 -3.45 -14.58
CA ALA A 147 -16.02 -2.56 -14.43
C ALA A 147 -15.73 -1.37 -13.51
N ALA A 148 -15.01 -1.58 -12.41
CA ALA A 148 -14.66 -0.50 -11.50
C ALA A 148 -13.68 0.50 -12.13
N LEU A 149 -12.67 0.02 -12.87
CA LEU A 149 -11.77 0.89 -13.62
C LEU A 149 -12.47 1.59 -14.78
N ASP A 150 -13.43 0.94 -15.45
CA ASP A 150 -14.30 1.59 -16.43
C ASP A 150 -15.06 2.77 -15.82
N GLU A 151 -15.66 2.57 -14.65
CA GLU A 151 -16.33 3.62 -13.89
C GLU A 151 -15.39 4.78 -13.52
N VAL A 152 -14.16 4.47 -13.06
CA VAL A 152 -13.14 5.49 -12.76
C VAL A 152 -12.80 6.32 -14.01
N VAL A 153 -12.61 5.69 -15.16
CA VAL A 153 -12.32 6.38 -16.43
C VAL A 153 -13.48 7.32 -16.81
N LEU A 154 -14.72 6.86 -16.65
CA LEU A 154 -15.92 7.66 -16.94
C LEU A 154 -16.02 8.86 -16.00
N ILE A 155 -15.83 8.66 -14.69
CA ILE A 155 -15.83 9.75 -13.71
C ILE A 155 -14.73 10.77 -14.03
N ALA A 156 -13.51 10.32 -14.31
CA ALA A 156 -12.39 11.21 -14.64
C ALA A 156 -12.70 12.11 -15.86
N ARG A 157 -13.33 11.53 -16.89
CA ARG A 157 -13.74 12.24 -18.09
C ARG A 157 -14.86 13.24 -17.79
N ASP A 158 -15.91 12.80 -17.10
CA ASP A 158 -17.12 13.59 -16.88
C ASP A 158 -16.86 14.76 -15.90
N GLU A 159 -15.94 14.57 -14.95
CA GLU A 159 -15.45 15.61 -14.04
C GLU A 159 -14.36 16.51 -14.67
N ALA A 160 -13.99 16.23 -15.92
CA ALA A 160 -12.99 16.95 -16.71
C ALA A 160 -11.64 17.13 -15.99
N VAL A 161 -11.18 16.09 -15.27
CA VAL A 161 -9.93 16.18 -14.49
C VAL A 161 -8.71 16.37 -15.39
N ASP A 162 -7.72 17.11 -14.89
CA ASP A 162 -6.44 17.30 -15.57
C ASP A 162 -5.56 16.05 -15.47
N ALA A 163 -5.63 15.36 -14.32
CA ALA A 163 -4.89 14.13 -14.09
C ALA A 163 -5.58 13.17 -13.10
N VAL A 164 -5.26 11.88 -13.23
CA VAL A 164 -5.55 10.83 -12.25
C VAL A 164 -4.29 10.56 -11.42
N LEU A 165 -4.44 10.56 -10.10
CA LEU A 165 -3.41 10.19 -9.13
C LEU A 165 -3.71 8.80 -8.58
N VAL A 166 -2.81 7.84 -8.79
CA VAL A 166 -2.94 6.46 -8.32
C VAL A 166 -1.93 6.19 -7.20
N ALA A 167 -2.41 6.14 -5.96
CA ALA A 167 -1.58 6.05 -4.77
C ALA A 167 -1.20 4.61 -4.38
N GLY A 168 -0.73 3.81 -5.33
CA GLY A 168 -0.22 2.45 -5.06
C GLY A 168 -1.23 1.32 -5.18
N ASP A 169 -0.68 0.12 -5.06
CA ASP A 169 -1.31 -1.19 -5.18
C ASP A 169 -2.18 -1.34 -6.43
N LEU A 170 -1.53 -1.14 -7.60
CA LEU A 170 -2.18 -1.37 -8.90
C LEU A 170 -2.54 -2.85 -9.07
N TYR A 171 -1.67 -3.74 -8.59
CA TYR A 171 -1.83 -5.19 -8.67
C TYR A 171 -1.88 -5.82 -7.29
N GLU A 172 -2.62 -6.92 -7.14
CA GLU A 172 -2.62 -7.71 -5.89
C GLU A 172 -1.30 -8.47 -5.67
N HIS A 173 -0.61 -8.83 -6.76
CA HIS A 173 0.57 -9.68 -6.70
C HIS A 173 1.75 -9.04 -7.43
N ARG A 174 2.96 -9.15 -6.85
CA ARG A 174 4.21 -8.68 -7.48
C ARG A 174 4.43 -9.29 -8.86
N ALA A 175 4.07 -10.56 -9.01
CA ALA A 175 3.97 -11.23 -10.30
C ALA A 175 2.53 -11.09 -10.82
N ALA A 176 2.28 -10.03 -11.58
CA ALA A 176 0.97 -9.75 -12.15
C ALA A 176 0.60 -10.82 -13.20
N PRO A 177 -0.60 -11.45 -13.10
CA PRO A 177 -1.09 -12.34 -14.15
C PRO A 177 -1.50 -11.56 -15.41
N PRO A 178 -1.51 -12.19 -16.61
CA PRO A 178 -1.84 -11.52 -17.86
C PRO A 178 -3.22 -10.84 -17.88
N GLU A 179 -4.21 -11.42 -17.21
CA GLU A 179 -5.56 -10.86 -17.10
C GLU A 179 -5.55 -9.54 -16.33
N ALA A 180 -4.74 -9.44 -15.27
CA ALA A 180 -4.59 -8.20 -14.52
C ALA A 180 -3.88 -7.12 -15.34
N ASP A 181 -2.85 -7.50 -16.11
CA ASP A 181 -2.16 -6.61 -17.04
C ASP A 181 -3.10 -6.04 -18.10
N ALA A 182 -3.93 -6.89 -18.70
CA ALA A 182 -4.91 -6.46 -19.70
C ALA A 182 -5.87 -5.39 -19.14
N ILE A 183 -6.37 -5.59 -17.91
CA ILE A 183 -7.29 -4.65 -17.24
C ILE A 183 -6.58 -3.33 -16.92
N VAL A 184 -5.41 -3.38 -16.31
CA VAL A 184 -4.66 -2.17 -15.92
C VAL A 184 -4.23 -1.37 -17.15
N PHE A 185 -3.71 -2.04 -18.18
CA PHE A 185 -3.27 -1.35 -19.39
C PHE A 185 -4.44 -0.78 -20.20
N ASP A 186 -5.58 -1.47 -20.29
CA ASP A 186 -6.78 -0.91 -20.91
C ASP A 186 -7.23 0.38 -20.21
N ALA A 187 -7.31 0.38 -18.87
CA ALA A 187 -7.69 1.56 -18.11
C ALA A 187 -6.73 2.74 -18.35
N LEU A 188 -5.42 2.50 -18.32
CA LEU A 188 -4.40 3.53 -18.58
C LEU A 188 -4.47 4.08 -20.01
N LEU A 189 -4.65 3.21 -21.01
CA LEU A 189 -4.80 3.62 -22.40
C LEU A 189 -6.07 4.44 -22.61
N ARG A 190 -7.17 4.08 -21.96
CA ARG A 190 -8.43 4.83 -22.06
C ARG A 190 -8.38 6.19 -21.38
N LEU A 191 -7.64 6.33 -20.28
CA LEU A 191 -7.34 7.65 -19.69
C LEU A 191 -6.51 8.50 -20.65
N HIS A 192 -5.48 7.91 -21.27
CA HIS A 192 -4.70 8.58 -22.30
C HIS A 192 -5.54 9.03 -23.50
N ASP A 193 -6.41 8.15 -24.01
CA ASP A 193 -7.32 8.46 -25.14
C ASP A 193 -8.30 9.59 -24.80
N ALA A 194 -8.66 9.73 -23.53
CA ALA A 194 -9.42 10.87 -23.02
C ALA A 194 -8.56 12.13 -22.82
N GLY A 195 -7.25 12.08 -23.07
CA GLY A 195 -6.33 13.20 -22.83
C GLY A 195 -6.15 13.51 -21.35
N ILE A 196 -6.31 12.51 -20.47
CA ILE A 196 -6.14 12.61 -19.02
C ILE A 196 -4.77 12.03 -18.66
N ARG A 197 -3.95 12.81 -17.97
CA ARG A 197 -2.62 12.37 -17.51
C ARG A 197 -2.75 11.44 -16.33
N VAL A 198 -1.81 10.54 -16.14
CA VAL A 198 -1.77 9.66 -14.96
C VAL A 198 -0.45 9.82 -14.24
N VAL A 199 -0.49 9.97 -12.92
CA VAL A 199 0.69 9.79 -12.05
C VAL A 199 0.39 8.64 -11.10
N ALA A 200 1.23 7.63 -11.12
CA ALA A 200 1.06 6.45 -10.30
C ALA A 200 2.37 6.04 -9.63
N ILE A 201 2.24 5.56 -8.40
CA ILE A 201 3.33 5.00 -7.60
C ILE A 201 3.03 3.53 -7.30
N PRO A 202 4.03 2.66 -7.04
CA PRO A 202 3.82 1.35 -6.47
C PRO A 202 3.40 1.40 -5.00
N GLY A 203 2.52 0.49 -4.61
CA GLY A 203 2.29 0.13 -3.21
C GLY A 203 3.12 -1.08 -2.75
N ASN A 204 2.76 -1.69 -1.63
CA ASN A 204 3.50 -2.83 -1.08
C ASN A 204 3.29 -4.15 -1.85
N HIS A 205 2.18 -4.28 -2.59
CA HIS A 205 1.87 -5.47 -3.41
C HIS A 205 2.54 -5.43 -4.80
N ASP A 206 2.87 -4.23 -5.28
CA ASP A 206 3.43 -4.04 -6.61
C ASP A 206 4.90 -4.48 -6.71
N SER A 207 5.33 -4.88 -7.91
CA SER A 207 6.76 -5.06 -8.22
C SER A 207 7.37 -3.76 -8.75
N ALA A 208 8.16 -3.09 -7.92
CA ALA A 208 8.88 -1.86 -8.31
C ALA A 208 9.77 -2.07 -9.55
N LEU A 209 10.46 -3.21 -9.66
CA LEU A 209 11.30 -3.55 -10.82
C LEU A 209 10.48 -3.67 -12.11
N ARG A 210 9.30 -4.29 -12.01
CA ARG A 210 8.39 -4.45 -13.14
C ARG A 210 7.84 -3.10 -13.58
N LEU A 211 7.32 -2.30 -12.65
CA LEU A 211 6.80 -0.97 -12.95
C LEU A 211 7.89 -0.03 -13.48
N GLU A 212 9.14 -0.19 -13.03
CA GLU A 212 10.29 0.54 -13.57
C GLU A 212 10.54 0.22 -15.04
N ALA A 213 10.47 -1.05 -15.43
CA ALA A 213 10.57 -1.44 -16.84
C ALA A 213 9.43 -0.84 -17.68
N LEU A 214 8.20 -0.87 -17.17
CA LEU A 214 7.01 -0.33 -17.85
C LEU A 214 6.99 1.20 -17.93
N SER A 215 7.58 1.90 -16.95
CA SER A 215 7.58 3.37 -16.86
C SER A 215 8.10 4.04 -18.14
N LYS A 216 9.10 3.43 -18.80
CA LYS A 216 9.70 3.93 -20.03
C LYS A 216 8.76 3.83 -21.23
N LEU A 217 7.91 2.80 -21.25
CA LEU A 217 6.92 2.56 -22.30
C LEU A 217 5.68 3.44 -22.13
N LEU A 218 5.32 3.75 -20.88
CA LEU A 218 4.10 4.47 -20.52
C LEU A 218 4.30 6.00 -20.52
N ARG A 219 5.52 6.49 -20.30
CA ARG A 219 5.80 7.93 -20.30
C ARG A 219 5.39 8.67 -21.59
N PRO A 220 5.61 8.15 -22.82
CA PRO A 220 5.22 8.84 -24.05
C PRO A 220 3.72 9.06 -24.22
N ILE A 221 2.88 8.36 -23.45
CA ILE A 221 1.43 8.51 -23.45
C ILE A 221 0.92 9.27 -22.21
N ASP A 222 1.77 10.09 -21.59
CA ASP A 222 1.47 10.89 -20.39
C ASP A 222 1.03 10.05 -19.16
N VAL A 223 1.52 8.82 -19.08
CA VAL A 223 1.39 7.96 -17.90
C VAL A 223 2.74 7.91 -17.18
N HIS A 224 2.82 8.65 -16.07
CA HIS A 224 4.01 8.82 -15.25
C HIS A 224 4.01 7.81 -14.11
N LEU A 225 4.68 6.68 -14.32
CA LEU A 225 5.00 5.75 -13.22
C LEU A 225 6.28 6.20 -12.51
N VAL A 226 6.19 6.42 -11.20
CA VAL A 226 7.35 6.70 -10.34
C VAL A 226 7.63 5.45 -9.48
N PRO A 227 8.49 4.53 -9.95
CA PRO A 227 8.60 3.18 -9.38
C PRO A 227 9.41 3.12 -8.07
N ARG A 228 10.17 4.16 -7.76
CA ARG A 228 11.08 4.23 -6.61
C ARG A 228 11.10 5.63 -6.04
N VAL A 229 11.37 5.74 -4.75
CA VAL A 229 11.74 7.02 -4.14
C VAL A 229 12.98 7.56 -4.84
N ALA A 230 12.90 8.81 -5.28
CA ALA A 230 13.97 9.56 -5.90
C ALA A 230 13.94 10.99 -5.32
N PRO A 231 15.08 11.70 -5.26
CA PRO A 231 15.08 13.09 -4.83
C PRO A 231 14.25 13.96 -5.79
N PRO A 232 13.75 15.13 -5.36
CA PRO A 232 12.95 16.03 -6.19
C PRO A 232 13.55 16.28 -7.59
N GLU A 233 14.82 16.64 -7.65
CA GLU A 233 15.59 16.88 -8.88
C GLU A 233 15.92 15.60 -9.68
N GLY A 234 15.79 14.43 -9.05
CA GLY A 234 16.04 13.11 -9.65
C GLY A 234 14.79 12.41 -10.18
N GLY A 235 13.67 13.12 -10.29
CA GLY A 235 12.39 12.55 -10.76
C GLY A 235 11.45 12.11 -9.65
N GLY A 236 11.70 12.52 -8.40
CA GLY A 236 10.77 12.37 -7.28
C GLY A 236 9.56 13.30 -7.36
N ILE A 237 9.65 14.39 -8.13
CA ILE A 237 8.53 15.29 -8.41
C ILE A 237 8.14 15.19 -9.88
N VAL A 238 6.85 14.94 -10.13
CA VAL A 238 6.24 15.00 -11.46
C VAL A 238 5.54 16.34 -11.62
N GLU A 239 5.96 17.12 -12.61
CA GLU A 239 5.30 18.37 -12.98
C GLU A 239 4.17 18.10 -13.96
N LEU A 240 2.96 18.59 -13.63
CA LEU A 240 1.77 18.40 -14.45
C LEU A 240 1.15 19.75 -14.81
N PRO A 241 1.22 20.19 -16.07
CA PRO A 241 0.47 21.34 -16.51
C PRO A 241 -1.04 21.01 -16.54
N SER A 242 -1.84 22.00 -16.14
CA SER A 242 -3.27 22.06 -16.47
C SER A 242 -3.49 21.99 -17.98
N ARG A 243 -4.68 21.58 -18.39
CA ARG A 243 -5.00 21.43 -19.82
C ARG A 243 -4.88 22.70 -20.64
N ASP A 244 -5.18 23.84 -20.05
CA ASP A 244 -5.05 25.15 -20.69
C ASP A 244 -3.64 25.76 -20.52
N GLY A 245 -2.76 25.09 -19.77
CA GLY A 245 -1.40 25.54 -19.49
C GLY A 245 -1.30 26.71 -18.52
N SER A 246 -2.40 27.16 -17.91
CA SER A 246 -2.43 28.32 -17.01
C SER A 246 -1.80 28.05 -15.65
N LEU A 247 -1.91 26.80 -15.17
CA LEU A 247 -1.36 26.30 -13.92
C LEU A 247 -0.50 25.06 -14.12
N SER A 248 0.34 24.76 -13.13
CA SER A 248 1.07 23.49 -13.03
C SER A 248 1.07 22.95 -11.60
N ALA A 249 1.01 21.63 -11.47
CA ALA A 249 1.15 20.91 -10.22
C ALA A 249 2.57 20.37 -10.07
N ALA A 250 3.06 20.32 -8.83
CA ALA A 250 4.26 19.60 -8.45
C ALA A 250 3.84 18.41 -7.58
N VAL A 251 3.83 17.20 -8.16
CA VAL A 251 3.40 15.97 -7.49
C VAL A 251 4.63 15.25 -6.93
N ALA A 252 4.89 15.42 -5.63
CA ALA A 252 5.90 14.65 -4.92
C ALA A 252 5.45 13.21 -4.74
N CYS A 253 6.20 12.27 -5.28
CA CYS A 253 5.85 10.87 -5.37
C CYS A 253 6.65 10.04 -4.35
N VAL A 254 5.95 9.41 -3.41
CA VAL A 254 6.53 8.54 -2.38
C VAL A 254 5.90 7.15 -2.47
N PRO A 255 6.44 6.26 -3.32
CA PRO A 255 6.06 4.85 -3.32
C PRO A 255 6.21 4.19 -1.96
N PHE A 256 5.60 3.02 -1.79
CA PHE A 256 5.77 2.26 -0.55
C PHE A 256 7.26 2.04 -0.21
N VAL A 257 7.65 2.39 1.01
CA VAL A 257 8.99 2.17 1.55
C VAL A 257 8.94 1.06 2.59
N PRO A 258 9.59 -0.10 2.35
CA PRO A 258 9.66 -1.18 3.32
C PRO A 258 10.43 -0.76 4.59
N GLU A 259 10.01 -1.31 5.73
CA GLU A 259 10.54 -1.07 7.07
C GLU A 259 12.06 -1.26 7.18
N ARG A 260 12.59 -2.30 6.52
CA ARG A 260 14.03 -2.60 6.44
C ARG A 260 14.88 -1.50 5.81
N ARG A 261 14.27 -0.46 5.24
CA ARG A 261 14.99 0.68 4.65
C ARG A 261 15.46 1.69 5.69
N PHE A 262 14.80 1.74 6.85
CA PHE A 262 15.09 2.68 7.94
C PHE A 262 15.61 2.00 9.22
N GLY A 263 15.69 0.68 9.24
CA GLY A 263 16.25 -0.08 10.37
C GLY A 263 17.75 -0.40 10.20
N ASP A 264 18.48 -0.41 11.31
CA ASP A 264 19.87 -0.88 11.40
C ASP A 264 19.89 -2.38 11.76
N ALA A 265 20.81 -3.15 11.20
CA ALA A 265 21.05 -4.53 11.61
C ALA A 265 21.44 -4.64 13.09
N ALA A 266 22.06 -3.61 13.68
CA ALA A 266 22.34 -3.57 15.11
C ALA A 266 21.07 -3.53 15.98
N ALA A 267 19.95 -3.01 15.46
CA ALA A 267 18.67 -2.98 16.15
C ALA A 267 18.03 -4.39 16.28
N LEU A 268 18.58 -5.43 15.62
CA LEU A 268 18.14 -6.83 15.75
C LEU A 268 18.32 -7.37 17.17
N PHE A 269 19.17 -6.74 17.97
CA PHE A 269 19.47 -7.13 19.34
C PHE A 269 18.63 -6.36 20.38
N GLU A 270 17.75 -5.44 19.95
CA GLU A 270 16.95 -4.59 20.85
C GLU A 270 15.43 -4.80 20.67
N ALA A 271 14.67 -4.40 21.69
CA ALA A 271 13.21 -4.59 21.76
C ALA A 271 12.46 -3.99 20.55
N GLY A 272 11.45 -4.72 20.06
CA GLY A 272 10.69 -4.42 18.84
C GLY A 272 10.12 -2.99 18.70
N GLU A 273 9.90 -2.28 19.80
CA GLU A 273 9.34 -0.91 19.81
C GLU A 273 10.25 0.13 19.12
N ARG A 274 11.59 -0.02 19.19
CA ARG A 274 12.53 0.93 18.54
C ARG A 274 12.43 0.91 17.00
N TRP A 275 11.97 -0.19 16.42
CA TRP A 275 11.82 -0.32 14.96
C TRP A 275 10.71 0.57 14.42
N PHE A 276 9.58 0.67 15.14
CA PHE A 276 8.46 1.53 14.74
C PHE A 276 8.85 3.01 14.79
N LEU A 277 9.58 3.41 15.83
CA LEU A 277 10.09 4.78 15.97
C LEU A 277 11.07 5.13 14.83
N SER A 278 12.05 4.25 14.57
CA SER A 278 13.05 4.46 13.51
C SER A 278 12.40 4.56 12.13
N TYR A 279 11.42 3.70 11.85
CA TYR A 279 10.64 3.78 10.63
C TYR A 279 9.90 5.11 10.52
N ALA A 280 9.17 5.50 11.58
CA ALA A 280 8.41 6.73 11.56
C ALA A 280 9.33 7.95 11.35
N GLU A 281 10.49 7.98 12.01
CA GLU A 281 11.51 9.05 11.89
C GLU A 281 12.05 9.14 10.47
N GLY A 282 12.55 8.03 9.93
CA GLY A 282 13.06 7.99 8.56
C GLY A 282 12.01 8.36 7.51
N MET A 283 10.76 7.93 7.69
CA MET A 283 9.65 8.36 6.85
C MET A 283 9.36 9.86 6.99
N GLY A 284 9.39 10.40 8.21
CA GLY A 284 9.22 11.85 8.45
C GLY A 284 10.29 12.67 7.75
N GLU A 285 11.55 12.28 7.87
CA GLU A 285 12.68 12.93 7.18
C GLU A 285 12.53 12.85 5.66
N LEU A 286 12.13 11.69 5.13
CA LEU A 286 11.85 11.51 3.71
C LEU A 286 10.75 12.46 3.23
N LEU A 287 9.63 12.54 3.96
CA LEU A 287 8.51 13.43 3.60
C LEU A 287 8.92 14.90 3.60
N VAL A 288 9.74 15.32 4.58
CA VAL A 288 10.31 16.68 4.63
C VAL A 288 11.24 16.93 3.45
N ALA A 289 12.13 15.98 3.12
CA ALA A 289 13.04 16.12 1.98
C ALA A 289 12.28 16.22 0.65
N MET A 290 11.20 15.46 0.48
CA MET A 290 10.33 15.53 -0.70
C MET A 290 9.57 16.87 -0.78
N ALA A 291 9.05 17.35 0.34
CA ALA A 291 8.38 18.65 0.43
C ALA A 291 9.35 19.82 0.17
N GLY A 292 10.65 19.66 0.40
CA GLY A 292 11.67 20.65 0.03
C GLY A 292 11.72 20.99 -1.46
N GLY A 293 11.14 20.14 -2.33
CA GLY A 293 10.97 20.43 -3.75
C GLY A 293 9.68 21.17 -4.13
N PHE A 294 8.79 21.45 -3.16
CA PHE A 294 7.57 22.21 -3.39
C PHE A 294 7.85 23.66 -3.75
N ARG A 295 6.95 24.25 -4.55
CA ARG A 295 7.11 25.61 -5.07
C ARG A 295 5.87 26.46 -4.81
N PRO A 296 6.01 27.75 -4.43
CA PRO A 296 4.85 28.61 -4.17
C PRO A 296 3.97 28.88 -5.39
N ASP A 297 4.53 28.79 -6.60
CA ASP A 297 3.85 29.00 -7.88
C ASP A 297 3.28 27.71 -8.48
N ARG A 298 3.20 26.64 -7.69
CA ARG A 298 2.65 25.34 -8.08
C ARG A 298 1.53 24.90 -7.17
N VAL A 299 0.66 24.03 -7.68
CA VAL A 299 -0.18 23.19 -6.83
C VAL A 299 0.67 22.05 -6.31
N ASN A 300 1.14 22.16 -5.06
CA ASN A 300 1.96 21.13 -4.44
C ASN A 300 1.09 19.98 -3.95
N VAL A 301 1.37 18.76 -4.40
CA VAL A 301 0.63 17.56 -4.02
C VAL A 301 1.61 16.49 -3.55
N LEU A 302 1.32 15.84 -2.43
CA LEU A 302 2.00 14.62 -2.04
C LEU A 302 1.16 13.43 -2.52
N LEU A 303 1.75 12.52 -3.28
CA LEU A 303 1.19 11.21 -3.65
C LEU A 303 2.02 10.13 -2.95
N ALA A 304 1.42 9.42 -1.99
CA ALA A 304 2.16 8.47 -1.17
C ALA A 304 1.38 7.18 -0.86
N HIS A 305 2.11 6.09 -0.65
CA HIS A 305 1.54 4.82 -0.20
C HIS A 305 2.17 4.43 1.14
N LEU A 306 1.49 4.76 2.23
CA LEU A 306 1.98 4.60 3.61
C LEU A 306 0.80 4.46 4.57
N PHE A 307 1.08 4.04 5.80
CA PHE A 307 0.08 3.94 6.87
C PHE A 307 0.24 5.05 7.91
N THR A 308 -0.88 5.57 8.44
CA THR A 308 -0.90 6.62 9.45
C THR A 308 -1.72 6.21 10.67
N ASP A 309 -1.29 6.64 11.85
CA ASP A 309 -2.02 6.41 13.09
C ASP A 309 -3.47 6.92 13.02
N GLY A 310 -4.39 6.17 13.64
CA GLY A 310 -5.80 6.53 13.72
C GLY A 310 -6.60 6.34 12.42
N ALA A 311 -6.00 5.78 11.36
CA ALA A 311 -6.73 5.33 10.19
C ALA A 311 -7.67 4.16 10.55
N MET A 312 -8.93 4.24 10.12
CA MET A 312 -9.90 3.17 10.34
C MET A 312 -9.69 2.09 9.29
N LEU A 313 -9.20 0.93 9.73
CA LEU A 313 -9.11 -0.25 8.89
C LEU A 313 -10.51 -0.89 8.69
N GLY A 314 -10.66 -1.74 7.68
CA GLY A 314 -11.82 -2.65 7.63
C GLY A 314 -11.68 -3.71 8.73
N GLY A 315 -12.76 -4.02 9.44
CA GLY A 315 -12.75 -5.03 10.50
C GLY A 315 -13.05 -6.41 9.94
N GLY A 316 -12.17 -7.40 10.08
CA GLY A 316 -12.31 -8.71 9.44
C GLY A 316 -11.10 -9.62 9.65
N GLU A 317 -10.90 -10.65 8.81
CA GLU A 317 -9.77 -11.62 8.95
C GLU A 317 -8.39 -10.94 8.95
N ARG A 318 -8.27 -9.77 8.34
CA ARG A 318 -7.08 -8.91 8.42
C ARG A 318 -6.85 -8.38 9.84
N GLU A 319 -7.88 -8.03 10.59
CA GLU A 319 -7.74 -7.55 11.98
C GLU A 319 -7.11 -8.63 12.89
N VAL A 320 -7.36 -9.91 12.60
CA VAL A 320 -6.78 -11.07 13.30
C VAL A 320 -5.31 -11.34 12.88
N SER A 321 -4.88 -10.84 11.72
CA SER A 321 -3.54 -11.07 11.14
C SER A 321 -2.66 -9.82 11.07
N ILE A 322 -3.14 -8.67 11.53
CA ILE A 322 -2.38 -7.42 11.58
C ILE A 322 -1.62 -7.34 12.91
N GLY A 323 -0.44 -7.98 12.91
CA GLY A 323 0.64 -7.58 13.78
C GLY A 323 1.06 -6.13 13.48
N LEU A 324 1.44 -5.41 14.52
CA LEU A 324 2.01 -4.06 14.56
C LEU A 324 2.35 -3.46 13.16
N GLN A 325 1.46 -2.65 12.60
CA GLN A 325 1.73 -1.95 11.34
C GLN A 325 2.70 -0.80 11.58
N TYR A 326 3.67 -0.66 10.67
CA TYR A 326 4.56 0.49 10.62
C TYR A 326 3.78 1.73 10.21
N ALA A 327 3.32 2.48 11.21
CA ALA A 327 2.54 3.70 11.07
C ALA A 327 3.41 4.95 11.28
N ILE A 328 2.99 6.06 10.69
CA ILE A 328 3.50 7.39 11.04
C ILE A 328 2.40 8.27 11.62
N SER A 329 2.77 9.20 12.50
CA SER A 329 1.81 10.20 12.96
C SER A 329 1.35 11.08 11.79
N PRO A 330 0.03 11.32 11.62
CA PRO A 330 -0.50 12.25 10.61
C PRO A 330 0.14 13.64 10.63
N SER A 331 0.62 14.10 11.80
CA SER A 331 1.29 15.39 11.98
C SER A 331 2.63 15.52 11.24
N ARG A 332 3.24 14.40 10.82
CA ARG A 332 4.47 14.36 10.02
C ARG A 332 4.24 14.60 8.52
N LEU A 333 2.98 14.62 8.08
CA LEU A 333 2.64 14.93 6.70
C LEU A 333 2.90 16.43 6.41
N PRO A 334 3.33 16.79 5.18
CA PRO A 334 3.71 18.16 4.85
C PRO A 334 2.51 19.11 4.83
N GLY A 335 2.56 20.18 5.63
CA GLY A 335 1.47 21.16 5.76
C GLY A 335 1.42 22.23 4.66
N ASP A 336 2.47 22.33 3.85
CA ASP A 336 2.59 23.22 2.70
C ASP A 336 2.06 22.58 1.39
N ALA A 337 1.65 21.31 1.44
CA ALA A 337 0.91 20.67 0.37
C ALA A 337 -0.51 21.26 0.25
N ALA A 338 -0.98 21.46 -0.98
CA ALA A 338 -2.39 21.76 -1.24
C ALA A 338 -3.28 20.53 -0.97
N TYR A 339 -2.75 19.33 -1.25
CA TYR A 339 -3.42 18.05 -1.04
C TYR A 339 -2.43 16.90 -0.82
N ILE A 340 -2.83 15.92 -0.02
CA ILE A 340 -2.09 14.68 0.22
C ILE A 340 -2.97 13.48 -0.16
N ALA A 341 -2.55 12.78 -1.21
CA ALA A 341 -3.18 11.61 -1.79
C ALA A 341 -2.53 10.33 -1.24
N LEU A 342 -3.21 9.60 -0.34
CA LEU A 342 -2.72 8.36 0.25
C LEU A 342 -3.45 7.11 -0.29
N GLY A 343 -2.70 6.02 -0.45
CA GLY A 343 -3.22 4.63 -0.54
C GLY A 343 -2.82 3.79 0.66
N HIS A 344 -2.88 2.46 0.56
CA HIS A 344 -2.62 1.43 1.59
C HIS A 344 -3.84 1.07 2.45
N VAL A 345 -4.66 2.05 2.81
CA VAL A 345 -5.87 1.81 3.61
C VAL A 345 -7.09 1.73 2.70
N HIS A 346 -7.70 0.55 2.65
CA HIS A 346 -8.79 0.26 1.71
C HIS A 346 -10.11 0.96 1.99
N ARG A 347 -10.26 1.54 3.18
CA ARG A 347 -11.44 2.34 3.55
C ARG A 347 -11.24 3.79 3.11
N PRO A 348 -12.08 4.31 2.20
CA PRO A 348 -12.04 5.73 1.85
C PRO A 348 -12.31 6.60 3.08
N GLN A 349 -11.38 7.48 3.43
CA GLN A 349 -11.51 8.34 4.62
C GLN A 349 -10.52 9.52 4.63
N PRO A 350 -10.88 10.67 5.24
CA PRO A 350 -9.91 11.72 5.52
C PRO A 350 -8.91 11.29 6.59
N VAL A 351 -7.69 11.82 6.52
CA VAL A 351 -6.65 11.58 7.53
C VAL A 351 -6.77 12.65 8.62
N LYS A 352 -7.35 12.26 9.76
CA LYS A 352 -7.50 13.16 10.91
C LYS A 352 -6.13 13.53 11.48
N GLY A 353 -5.95 14.80 11.86
CA GLY A 353 -4.69 15.30 12.43
C GLY A 353 -3.60 15.61 11.39
N SER A 354 -3.89 15.47 10.09
CA SER A 354 -2.98 15.95 9.04
C SER A 354 -2.96 17.49 8.98
N PRO A 355 -1.78 18.13 8.81
CA PRO A 355 -1.67 19.59 8.69
C PRO A 355 -2.27 20.19 7.41
N ALA A 356 -2.48 19.37 6.38
CA ALA A 356 -3.09 19.76 5.10
C ALA A 356 -4.22 18.78 4.73
N PRO A 357 -5.10 19.11 3.76
CA PRO A 357 -6.13 18.19 3.30
C PRO A 357 -5.53 16.87 2.82
N ALA A 358 -5.79 15.79 3.56
CA ALA A 358 -5.22 14.47 3.34
C ALA A 358 -6.31 13.40 3.37
N ARG A 359 -6.18 12.39 2.52
CA ARG A 359 -7.19 11.33 2.38
C ARG A 359 -6.58 10.02 1.93
N TYR A 360 -7.08 8.91 2.48
CA TYR A 360 -6.98 7.60 1.86
C TYR A 360 -8.08 7.44 0.81
N ALA A 361 -7.71 7.14 -0.43
CA ALA A 361 -8.70 6.89 -1.48
C ALA A 361 -9.52 5.63 -1.19
N GLY A 362 -8.90 4.60 -0.61
CA GLY A 362 -9.50 3.29 -0.46
C GLY A 362 -9.50 2.49 -1.75
N SER A 363 -9.89 1.21 -1.63
CA SER A 363 -9.95 0.30 -2.77
C SER A 363 -11.17 0.58 -3.66
N LEU A 364 -11.08 0.16 -4.92
CA LEU A 364 -12.16 0.38 -5.91
C LEU A 364 -13.40 -0.49 -5.65
N ILE A 365 -13.19 -1.70 -5.13
CA ILE A 365 -14.25 -2.65 -4.74
C ILE A 365 -13.99 -3.15 -3.32
N GLN A 366 -15.00 -3.71 -2.66
CA GLN A 366 -14.81 -4.39 -1.36
C GLN A 366 -13.90 -5.60 -1.56
N LEU A 367 -12.69 -5.60 -0.99
CA LEU A 367 -11.67 -6.63 -1.25
C LEU A 367 -11.83 -7.87 -0.36
N ASP A 368 -12.37 -7.70 0.85
CA ASP A 368 -12.65 -8.78 1.79
C ASP A 368 -13.91 -8.50 2.63
N PHE A 369 -14.42 -9.53 3.31
CA PHE A 369 -15.64 -9.44 4.13
C PHE A 369 -15.50 -8.54 5.37
N GLY A 370 -14.33 -7.94 5.61
CA GLY A 370 -14.21 -6.87 6.59
C GLY A 370 -14.56 -5.48 6.08
N GLU A 371 -14.91 -5.40 4.80
CA GLU A 371 -15.28 -4.17 4.13
C GLU A 371 -16.79 -4.10 3.81
N VAL A 372 -17.60 -5.02 4.35
CA VAL A 372 -19.06 -5.15 4.07
C VAL A 372 -19.84 -3.84 4.24
N ASP A 373 -19.49 -3.03 5.24
CA ASP A 373 -20.15 -1.75 5.54
C ASP A 373 -19.51 -0.55 4.82
N GLN A 374 -18.49 -0.79 3.99
CA GLN A 374 -17.77 0.27 3.31
C GLN A 374 -18.39 0.59 1.96
N ARG A 375 -18.73 1.87 1.77
CA ARG A 375 -19.00 2.41 0.43
C ARG A 375 -17.66 2.79 -0.21
N LYS A 376 -17.42 2.29 -1.42
CA LYS A 376 -16.21 2.62 -2.18
C LYS A 376 -16.41 3.92 -2.94
N SER A 377 -15.32 4.64 -3.17
CA SER A 377 -15.35 5.99 -3.76
C SER A 377 -14.01 6.36 -4.35
N VAL A 378 -14.02 7.30 -5.29
CA VAL A 378 -12.84 8.10 -5.65
C VAL A 378 -13.00 9.53 -5.15
N ALA A 379 -11.91 10.28 -5.09
CA ALA A 379 -11.94 11.67 -4.67
C ALA A 379 -11.67 12.62 -5.84
N ILE A 380 -12.53 13.61 -6.04
CA ILE A 380 -12.29 14.75 -6.92
C ILE A 380 -11.71 15.88 -6.08
N VAL A 381 -10.54 16.36 -6.51
CA VAL A 381 -9.73 17.33 -5.79
C VAL A 381 -9.58 18.57 -6.64
N GLU A 382 -10.10 19.70 -6.17
CA GLU A 382 -9.91 21.00 -6.81
C GLU A 382 -8.86 21.80 -6.02
N ALA A 383 -7.78 22.20 -6.67
CA ALA A 383 -6.64 22.82 -6.00
C ALA A 383 -6.07 24.02 -6.78
N SER A 384 -5.57 25.00 -6.04
CA SER A 384 -4.89 26.19 -6.58
C SER A 384 -3.60 26.44 -5.81
N PRO A 385 -2.58 27.07 -6.42
CA PRO A 385 -1.32 27.36 -5.75
C PRO A 385 -1.52 28.12 -4.43
N GLY A 386 -0.81 27.70 -3.39
CA GLY A 386 -0.84 28.34 -2.07
C GLY A 386 -2.16 28.23 -1.30
N LYS A 387 -3.12 27.39 -1.74
CA LYS A 387 -4.41 27.21 -1.06
C LYS A 387 -4.67 25.73 -0.76
N PRO A 388 -5.27 25.40 0.40
CA PRO A 388 -5.78 24.05 0.67
C PRO A 388 -6.79 23.63 -0.40
N ALA A 389 -6.69 22.39 -0.87
CA ALA A 389 -7.61 21.84 -1.86
C ALA A 389 -9.03 21.62 -1.30
N ARG A 390 -10.02 21.68 -2.18
CA ARG A 390 -11.39 21.21 -1.90
C ARG A 390 -11.50 19.77 -2.39
N VAL A 391 -12.04 18.90 -1.54
CA VAL A 391 -12.14 17.46 -1.81
C VAL A 391 -13.60 17.06 -1.78
N ARG A 392 -14.08 16.38 -2.82
CA ARG A 392 -15.41 15.79 -2.91
C ARG A 392 -15.29 14.31 -3.23
N GLU A 393 -16.08 13.49 -2.56
CA GLU A 393 -16.16 12.06 -2.85
C GLU A 393 -17.17 11.80 -3.97
N VAL A 394 -16.83 10.87 -4.86
CA VAL A 394 -17.75 10.29 -5.85
C VAL A 394 -17.85 8.80 -5.56
N PRO A 395 -19.03 8.30 -5.17
CA PRO A 395 -19.21 6.88 -4.86
C PRO A 395 -19.04 6.03 -6.12
N LEU A 396 -18.46 4.85 -5.94
CA LEU A 396 -18.38 3.81 -6.96
C LEU A 396 -19.56 2.84 -6.81
N THR A 397 -20.02 2.31 -7.93
CA THR A 397 -21.17 1.40 -8.02
C THR A 397 -20.80 0.04 -8.61
N ALA A 398 -19.63 -0.08 -9.24
CA ALA A 398 -19.11 -1.34 -9.75
C ALA A 398 -18.67 -2.30 -8.63
N GLY A 399 -18.61 -3.59 -8.99
CA GLY A 399 -18.28 -4.67 -8.09
C GLY A 399 -19.49 -5.24 -7.34
N ARG A 400 -19.46 -6.54 -7.07
CA ARG A 400 -20.48 -7.19 -6.25
C ARG A 400 -20.28 -6.80 -4.79
N ARG A 401 -21.40 -6.50 -4.12
CA ARG A 401 -21.42 -6.26 -2.68
C ARG A 401 -21.05 -7.53 -1.94
N LEU A 402 -20.38 -7.36 -0.81
CA LEU A 402 -20.15 -8.40 0.19
C LEU A 402 -21.18 -8.21 1.28
N VAL A 403 -21.86 -9.29 1.65
CA VAL A 403 -22.96 -9.25 2.62
C VAL A 403 -22.81 -10.36 3.65
N ASP A 404 -22.95 -9.99 4.92
CA ASP A 404 -23.13 -10.96 5.99
C ASP A 404 -24.62 -11.32 6.10
N VAL A 405 -24.92 -12.62 6.04
CA VAL A 405 -26.27 -13.15 6.27
C VAL A 405 -26.24 -14.00 7.51
N ARG A 406 -27.14 -13.72 8.48
CA ARG A 406 -27.24 -14.46 9.74
C ARG A 406 -28.68 -14.94 9.93
N GLY A 407 -28.85 -16.14 10.48
CA GLY A 407 -30.16 -16.71 10.77
C GLY A 407 -30.14 -18.23 10.85
N THR A 408 -31.30 -18.83 11.01
CA THR A 408 -31.52 -20.27 10.79
C THR A 408 -31.45 -20.60 9.29
N PHE A 409 -31.36 -21.89 8.95
CA PHE A 409 -31.36 -22.34 7.56
C PHE A 409 -32.54 -21.76 6.76
N ASP A 410 -33.77 -21.87 7.29
CA ASP A 410 -34.97 -21.41 6.59
C ASP A 410 -35.01 -19.88 6.43
N GLU A 411 -34.59 -19.13 7.46
CA GLU A 411 -34.50 -17.67 7.40
C GLU A 411 -33.47 -17.21 6.34
N ILE A 412 -32.35 -17.92 6.23
CA ILE A 412 -31.30 -17.62 5.24
C ILE A 412 -31.79 -17.92 3.83
N VAL A 413 -32.41 -19.08 3.61
CA VAL A 413 -32.94 -19.49 2.29
C VAL A 413 -34.06 -18.54 1.84
N ALA A 414 -34.92 -18.09 2.75
CA ALA A 414 -35.98 -17.13 2.45
C ALA A 414 -35.45 -15.79 1.89
N ARG A 415 -34.20 -15.42 2.20
CA ARG A 415 -33.55 -14.18 1.74
C ARG A 415 -32.81 -14.33 0.41
N ALA A 416 -32.84 -15.50 -0.23
CA ALA A 416 -32.01 -15.78 -1.40
C ALA A 416 -32.22 -14.79 -2.56
N ALA A 417 -33.46 -14.37 -2.81
CA ALA A 417 -33.77 -13.41 -3.86
C ALA A 417 -33.17 -12.01 -3.59
N ASP A 418 -33.14 -11.58 -2.32
CA ASP A 418 -32.71 -10.24 -1.92
C ASP A 418 -31.17 -10.05 -2.00
N VAL A 419 -30.43 -11.15 -1.98
CA VAL A 419 -28.96 -11.15 -1.93
C VAL A 419 -28.33 -11.83 -3.13
N ALA A 420 -29.09 -12.13 -4.19
CA ALA A 420 -28.61 -12.85 -5.38
C ALA A 420 -27.49 -12.13 -6.14
N ASP A 421 -27.37 -10.81 -5.99
CA ASP A 421 -26.36 -9.97 -6.63
C ASP A 421 -25.04 -9.88 -5.84
N ALA A 422 -25.04 -10.30 -4.57
CA ALA A 422 -23.93 -10.17 -3.64
C ALA A 422 -23.10 -11.46 -3.50
N TYR A 423 -21.90 -11.36 -2.92
CA TYR A 423 -21.20 -12.51 -2.35
C TYR A 423 -21.46 -12.57 -0.84
N LEU A 424 -21.72 -13.78 -0.34
CA LEU A 424 -22.22 -13.94 1.02
C LEU A 424 -21.20 -14.61 1.94
N ARG A 425 -21.11 -14.08 3.16
CA ARG A 425 -20.60 -14.79 4.34
C ARG A 425 -21.80 -15.11 5.22
N VAL A 426 -22.07 -16.39 5.38
CA VAL A 426 -23.30 -16.88 6.01
C VAL A 426 -22.97 -17.40 7.40
N PHE A 427 -23.73 -17.00 8.41
CA PHE A 427 -23.66 -17.52 9.77
C PHE A 427 -24.98 -18.23 10.07
N VAL A 428 -24.93 -19.56 10.10
CA VAL A 428 -26.11 -20.40 10.29
C VAL A 428 -26.22 -20.76 11.75
N ARG A 429 -27.27 -20.25 12.41
CA ARG A 429 -27.58 -20.58 13.80
C ARG A 429 -28.09 -22.02 13.89
N THR A 430 -27.43 -22.83 14.71
CA THR A 430 -27.79 -24.23 14.98
C THR A 430 -27.68 -24.54 16.47
N GLU A 431 -28.32 -25.62 16.93
CA GLU A 431 -28.20 -26.11 18.31
C GLU A 431 -26.90 -26.93 18.53
N GLY A 432 -26.22 -27.31 17.45
CA GLY A 432 -24.99 -28.08 17.47
C GLY A 432 -24.40 -28.22 16.07
N PRO A 433 -23.32 -29.01 15.90
CA PRO A 433 -22.75 -29.28 14.59
C PRO A 433 -23.72 -30.07 13.72
N VAL A 434 -24.02 -29.58 12.52
CA VAL A 434 -24.88 -30.26 11.54
C VAL A 434 -24.06 -30.60 10.30
N PRO A 435 -23.67 -31.87 10.10
CA PRO A 435 -22.93 -32.30 8.93
C PRO A 435 -23.66 -31.95 7.61
N GLY A 436 -22.92 -31.48 6.61
CA GLY A 436 -23.46 -31.13 5.28
C GLY A 436 -24.31 -29.85 5.23
N LEU A 437 -24.52 -29.15 6.34
CA LEU A 437 -25.32 -27.92 6.35
C LEU A 437 -24.72 -26.82 5.48
N ALA A 438 -23.39 -26.69 5.48
CA ALA A 438 -22.70 -25.73 4.63
C ALA A 438 -22.93 -25.99 3.14
N ASP A 439 -23.01 -27.25 2.73
CA ASP A 439 -23.24 -27.63 1.33
C ASP A 439 -24.70 -27.38 0.94
N ARG A 440 -25.66 -27.72 1.81
CA ARG A 440 -27.07 -27.35 1.62
C ARG A 440 -27.28 -25.84 1.49
N ILE A 441 -26.54 -25.04 2.25
CA ILE A 441 -26.55 -23.58 2.11
C ILE A 441 -26.01 -23.16 0.73
N ARG A 442 -24.89 -23.73 0.28
CA ARG A 442 -24.32 -23.41 -1.05
C ARG A 442 -25.21 -23.87 -2.20
N GLU A 443 -25.96 -24.96 -2.04
CA GLU A 443 -26.97 -25.41 -3.01
C GLU A 443 -28.11 -24.41 -3.13
N ALA A 444 -28.62 -23.90 -2.00
CA ALA A 444 -29.67 -22.89 -1.99
C ALA A 444 -29.19 -21.47 -2.36
N LEU A 445 -27.93 -21.15 -2.03
CA LEU A 445 -27.28 -19.86 -2.24
C LEU A 445 -25.90 -20.09 -2.90
N PRO A 446 -25.84 -20.24 -4.24
CA PRO A 446 -24.57 -20.50 -4.95
C PRO A 446 -23.51 -19.40 -4.82
N ASN A 447 -23.94 -18.22 -4.35
CA ASN A 447 -23.12 -17.05 -4.05
C ASN A 447 -22.65 -16.97 -2.58
N ALA A 448 -22.99 -17.96 -1.74
CA ALA A 448 -22.40 -18.14 -0.43
C ALA A 448 -20.95 -18.64 -0.57
N LEU A 449 -20.01 -17.76 -0.25
CA LEU A 449 -18.57 -18.03 -0.39
C LEU A 449 -17.95 -18.55 0.89
N ASP A 450 -18.55 -18.19 2.01
CA ASP A 450 -18.06 -18.51 3.34
C ASP A 450 -19.25 -18.86 4.24
N VAL A 451 -19.19 -19.98 4.95
CA VAL A 451 -20.32 -20.49 5.74
C VAL A 451 -19.80 -20.95 7.09
N HIS A 452 -20.30 -20.29 8.14
CA HIS A 452 -19.98 -20.54 9.53
C HIS A 452 -21.22 -21.11 10.23
N LEU A 453 -21.03 -22.12 11.08
CA LEU A 453 -22.07 -22.57 11.98
C LEU A 453 -21.92 -21.85 13.31
N ASP A 454 -23.00 -21.23 13.78
CA ASP A 454 -23.07 -20.51 15.04
C ASP A 454 -23.93 -21.33 16.01
N TYR A 455 -23.28 -21.97 16.98
CA TYR A 455 -23.92 -22.80 18.00
C TYR A 455 -23.18 -22.62 19.32
N GLU A 456 -23.91 -22.73 20.43
CA GLU A 456 -23.31 -22.73 21.75
C GLU A 456 -22.39 -23.94 21.87
N ARG A 457 -21.09 -23.69 21.95
CA ARG A 457 -20.13 -24.69 22.41
C ARG A 457 -20.16 -24.64 23.93
N PRO A 458 -20.39 -25.76 24.64
CA PRO A 458 -20.09 -25.80 26.05
C PRO A 458 -18.64 -25.34 26.21
N ASP A 459 -18.39 -24.36 27.08
CA ASP A 459 -17.04 -23.94 27.42
C ASP A 459 -16.27 -25.19 27.86
N ALA A 460 -15.42 -25.71 26.99
CA ALA A 460 -14.34 -26.58 27.42
C ALA A 460 -13.39 -25.64 28.15
N ASP A 461 -13.47 -25.63 29.49
CA ASP A 461 -12.70 -24.84 30.45
C ASP A 461 -11.72 -23.84 29.82
N SER A 462 -12.11 -22.56 29.80
CA SER A 462 -11.25 -21.42 29.41
C SER A 462 -10.10 -21.17 30.41
N GLN A 463 -9.79 -22.15 31.28
CA GLN A 463 -8.61 -22.23 32.14
C GLN A 463 -7.68 -23.41 31.78
N ALA A 464 -7.92 -24.14 30.68
CA ALA A 464 -6.93 -25.10 30.21
C ALA A 464 -5.70 -24.33 29.71
N GLU A 465 -4.58 -24.53 30.41
CA GLU A 465 -3.27 -24.09 29.93
C GLU A 465 -3.10 -24.49 28.45
N PRO A 466 -2.48 -23.64 27.59
CA PRO A 466 -2.23 -23.98 26.20
C PRO A 466 -1.64 -25.38 26.13
N VAL A 467 -2.14 -26.26 25.25
CA VAL A 467 -1.63 -27.63 25.16
C VAL A 467 -0.09 -27.63 25.03
N SER A 468 0.48 -26.63 24.37
CA SER A 468 1.94 -26.41 24.27
C SER A 468 2.70 -26.19 25.59
N SER A 469 2.05 -25.80 26.69
CA SER A 469 2.68 -25.64 28.01
C SER A 469 2.54 -26.87 28.92
N LEU A 470 1.72 -27.85 28.53
CA LEU A 470 1.60 -29.12 29.23
C LEU A 470 2.82 -30.01 28.93
N ARG A 471 3.17 -30.94 29.84
CA ARG A 471 4.23 -31.93 29.56
C ARG A 471 3.78 -32.85 28.42
N PRO A 472 4.69 -33.43 27.61
CA PRO A 472 4.32 -34.24 26.45
C PRO A 472 3.27 -35.33 26.73
N ARG A 473 3.33 -35.97 27.90
CA ARG A 473 2.32 -36.94 28.34
C ARG A 473 0.94 -36.33 28.57
N ASP A 474 0.89 -35.18 29.23
CA ASP A 474 -0.36 -34.45 29.50
C ASP A 474 -0.96 -33.92 28.17
N GLN A 475 -0.12 -33.59 27.18
CA GLN A 475 -0.56 -33.23 25.81
C GLN A 475 -1.18 -34.43 25.09
N PHE A 476 -0.55 -35.60 25.19
CA PHE A 476 -1.03 -36.84 24.59
C PHE A 476 -2.37 -37.27 25.20
N GLU A 477 -2.51 -37.20 26.53
CA GLU A 477 -3.76 -37.49 27.22
C GLU A 477 -4.88 -36.54 26.78
N ALA A 478 -4.60 -35.24 26.66
CA ALA A 478 -5.56 -34.25 26.17
C ALA A 478 -6.00 -34.52 24.71
N TYR A 479 -5.05 -34.87 23.84
CA TYR A 479 -5.31 -35.26 22.46
C TYR A 479 -6.15 -36.54 22.37
N PHE A 480 -5.78 -37.58 23.13
CA PHE A 480 -6.46 -38.86 23.13
C PHE A 480 -7.91 -38.71 23.60
N ARG A 481 -8.15 -37.92 24.66
CA ARG A 481 -9.49 -37.61 25.15
C ARG A 481 -10.31 -36.85 24.11
N ALA A 482 -9.71 -35.87 23.43
CA ALA A 482 -10.40 -35.08 22.40
C ALA A 482 -10.80 -35.92 21.17
N GLN A 483 -10.00 -36.92 20.80
CA GLN A 483 -10.23 -37.73 19.61
C GLN A 483 -11.05 -38.99 19.85
N HIS A 484 -10.92 -39.60 21.03
CA HIS A 484 -11.53 -40.90 21.34
C HIS A 484 -12.62 -40.80 22.42
N GLY A 485 -12.78 -39.67 23.10
CA GLY A 485 -13.82 -39.46 24.10
C GLY A 485 -13.67 -40.31 25.38
N ALA A 486 -12.47 -40.87 25.60
CA ALA A 486 -12.14 -41.72 26.75
C ALA A 486 -10.68 -41.47 27.19
N GLU A 487 -10.34 -41.87 28.42
CA GLU A 487 -8.94 -41.83 28.89
C GLU A 487 -8.10 -42.93 28.21
N PRO A 488 -6.82 -42.66 27.89
CA PRO A 488 -5.92 -43.68 27.39
C PRO A 488 -5.70 -44.77 28.44
N SER A 489 -5.61 -46.03 28.01
CA SER A 489 -5.31 -47.14 28.91
C SER A 489 -3.85 -47.08 29.40
N ALA A 490 -3.56 -47.76 30.52
CA ALA A 490 -2.20 -47.85 31.05
C ALA A 490 -1.19 -48.38 30.01
N GLU A 491 -1.60 -49.36 29.20
CA GLU A 491 -0.77 -49.93 28.11
C GLU A 491 -0.44 -48.89 27.02
N ILE A 492 -1.39 -48.01 26.68
CA ILE A 492 -1.18 -46.95 25.68
C ILE A 492 -0.26 -45.85 26.23
N LEU A 493 -0.41 -45.52 27.52
CA LEU A 493 0.47 -44.55 28.19
C LEU A 493 1.91 -45.08 28.33
N GLU A 494 2.08 -46.36 28.65
CA GLU A 494 3.40 -47.01 28.69
C GLU A 494 4.07 -47.03 27.31
N ALA A 495 3.31 -47.35 26.24
CA ALA A 495 3.82 -47.31 24.87
C ALA A 495 4.21 -45.89 24.43
N PHE A 496 3.46 -44.86 24.86
CA PHE A 496 3.80 -43.46 24.61
C PHE A 496 5.07 -43.04 25.35
N ASP A 497 5.20 -43.39 26.63
CA ASP A 497 6.39 -43.08 27.42
C ASP A 497 7.66 -43.75 26.84
N GLU A 498 7.53 -45.00 26.36
CA GLU A 498 8.63 -45.73 25.71
C GLU A 498 9.05 -45.07 24.38
N ALA A 499 8.08 -44.67 23.55
CA ALA A 499 8.35 -43.95 22.30
C ALA A 499 9.02 -42.58 22.55
N LEU A 500 8.57 -41.86 23.58
CA LEU A 500 9.13 -40.56 23.96
C LEU A 500 10.57 -40.69 24.51
N ALA A 501 10.86 -41.77 25.25
CA ALA A 501 12.20 -42.06 25.72
C ALA A 501 13.16 -42.39 24.57
N LEU A 502 12.71 -43.16 23.57
CA LEU A 502 13.49 -43.47 22.37
C LEU A 502 13.81 -42.22 21.53
N GLU A 503 12.86 -41.29 21.41
CA GLU A 503 13.07 -40.01 20.71
C GLU A 503 14.08 -39.11 21.44
N ALA A 504 14.06 -39.10 22.78
CA ALA A 504 15.02 -38.36 23.60
C ALA A 504 16.45 -38.94 23.55
N GLU A 505 16.59 -40.25 23.30
CA GLU A 505 17.87 -40.95 23.15
C GLU A 505 18.43 -40.89 21.71
N GLY A 506 17.67 -40.34 20.75
CA GLY A 506 18.15 -40.03 19.40
C GLY A 506 18.42 -41.25 18.51
N VAL A 507 17.58 -42.28 18.58
CA VAL A 507 17.59 -43.44 17.67
C VAL A 507 16.62 -43.23 16.50
#